data_AF-A0A3D2HZR6-F1
#
_entry.id   AF-A0A3D2HZR6-F1
#
_cell.length_a   1.000
_cell.length_b   1.000
_cell.length_c   1.000
_cell.angle_alpha   90.00
_cell.angle_beta   90.00
_cell.angle_gamma   90.00
#
_symmetry.space_group_name_H-M   'P 1'
#
loop_
_entity.id
_entity.type
_entity.pdbx_description
1 polymer ?
#
loop_
_entity_poly.entity_id
_entity_poly.type
_entity_poly.pdbx_seq_one_letter_code
_entity_poly.pdbx_strand_id
1 'polypeptide(L)'
;QIHFPDGRIEYVHQSGKLRTQNHATGLRELLDNREVSLSLCTKLYRRALFEGLSSWMPRDIRYNEDLLMNYYLFDRAKSAVFEGICPYHYLLRGDSASCKGISEAYIFDPIRVRRLLLERCAPDMKDMCRQALLRNLLFNYAQLDVHPRRGEYAEFRHRVRQMLLAEKSTFSLLSPRNRILANMICYAPWSFRLAYGAYVALFQREQQH
;
A
#
# COMPACT_ATOMS: atom_id res chain seq x y z
N GLN A 1 0.86 -5.39 19.40
CA GLN A 1 2.24 -5.89 19.31
C GLN A 1 2.32 -7.03 18.30
N ILE A 2 3.39 -7.12 17.52
CA ILE A 2 3.68 -8.22 16.59
C ILE A 2 4.68 -9.16 17.27
N HIS A 3 4.35 -10.44 17.31
CA HIS A 3 5.22 -11.52 17.80
C HIS A 3 5.81 -12.26 16.61
N PHE A 4 7.14 -12.26 16.51
CA PHE A 4 7.87 -12.96 15.46
C PHE A 4 8.20 -14.40 15.90
N PRO A 5 8.41 -15.33 14.95
CA PRO A 5 8.75 -16.72 15.27
C PRO A 5 10.06 -16.89 16.06
N ASP A 6 10.96 -15.90 16.00
CA ASP A 6 12.24 -15.85 16.72
C ASP A 6 12.11 -15.32 18.16
N GLY A 7 10.89 -15.01 18.62
CA GLY A 7 10.61 -14.46 19.95
C GLY A 7 10.70 -12.95 20.04
N ARG A 8 11.05 -12.24 18.95
CA ARG A 8 11.09 -10.78 18.91
C ARG A 8 9.68 -10.20 19.00
N ILE A 9 9.54 -9.09 19.74
CA ILE A 9 8.28 -8.36 19.90
C ILE A 9 8.46 -6.95 19.36
N GLU A 10 7.60 -6.55 18.42
CA GLU A 10 7.52 -5.17 17.94
C GLU A 10 6.21 -4.51 18.36
N TYR A 11 6.31 -3.29 18.87
CA TYR A 11 5.16 -2.47 19.19
C TYR A 11 4.73 -1.66 17.97
N VAL A 12 3.45 -1.74 17.64
CA VAL A 12 2.89 -1.09 16.46
C VAL A 12 1.71 -0.24 16.87
N HIS A 13 1.61 0.97 16.31
CA HIS A 13 0.47 1.89 16.48
C HIS A 13 0.11 2.18 17.95
N GLN A 14 1.12 2.48 18.78
CA GLN A 14 0.97 2.87 20.20
C GLN A 14 1.24 4.36 20.41
N SER A 15 0.63 5.22 19.60
CA SER A 15 0.83 6.68 19.75
C SER A 15 0.08 7.27 20.94
N GLY A 16 -0.90 6.55 21.51
CA GLY A 16 -1.76 7.02 22.59
C GLY A 16 -2.70 8.18 22.19
N LYS A 17 -2.69 8.59 20.92
CA LYS A 17 -3.47 9.72 20.43
C LYS A 17 -4.95 9.33 20.33
N LEU A 18 -5.83 10.21 20.78
CA LEU A 18 -7.28 10.11 20.57
C LEU A 18 -7.74 11.34 19.77
N ARG A 19 -8.37 11.13 18.62
CA ARG A 19 -8.90 12.24 17.81
C ARG A 19 -10.18 11.88 17.07
N THR A 20 -11.06 12.85 16.94
CA THR A 20 -12.20 12.78 16.02
C THR A 20 -11.77 13.20 14.62
N GLN A 21 -12.26 12.49 13.62
CA GLN A 21 -11.98 12.72 12.22
C GLN A 21 -13.28 12.99 11.48
N ASN A 22 -13.29 14.04 10.68
CA ASN A 22 -14.32 14.21 9.66
C ASN A 22 -14.02 13.29 8.46
N HIS A 23 -14.99 13.17 7.56
CA HIS A 23 -14.91 12.35 6.34
C HIS A 23 -13.60 12.56 5.55
N ALA A 24 -13.26 13.81 5.21
CA ALA A 24 -12.08 14.12 4.40
C ALA A 24 -10.75 13.76 5.11
N THR A 25 -10.63 14.06 6.40
CA THR A 25 -9.44 13.72 7.20
C THR A 25 -9.29 12.21 7.33
N GLY A 26 -10.38 11.48 7.61
CA GLY A 26 -10.35 10.02 7.72
C GLY A 26 -9.86 9.36 6.42
N LEU A 27 -10.41 9.76 5.27
CA LEU A 27 -9.97 9.25 3.96
C LEU A 27 -8.52 9.59 3.65
N ARG A 28 -8.07 10.80 3.99
CA ARG A 28 -6.68 11.23 3.79
C ARG A 28 -5.71 10.38 4.60
N GLU A 29 -5.99 10.19 5.88
CA GLU A 29 -5.13 9.42 6.76
C GLU A 29 -5.08 7.92 6.37
N LEU A 30 -6.21 7.36 5.92
CA LEU A 30 -6.27 5.99 5.39
C LEU A 30 -5.36 5.83 4.17
N LEU A 31 -5.38 6.78 3.23
CA LEU A 31 -4.56 6.73 2.01
C LEU A 31 -3.08 7.01 2.25
N ASP A 32 -2.74 7.87 3.21
CA ASP A 32 -1.35 8.13 3.60
C ASP A 32 -0.72 6.91 4.30
N ASN A 33 -1.53 6.12 5.01
CA ASN A 33 -1.16 4.88 5.69
C ASN A 33 0.03 5.06 6.66
N ARG A 34 0.01 6.15 7.44
CA ARG A 34 1.03 6.43 8.48
C ARG A 34 0.61 5.96 9.85
N GLU A 35 -0.58 6.34 10.30
CA GLU A 35 -1.11 5.98 11.62
C GLU A 35 -2.30 5.02 11.53
N VAL A 36 -3.15 5.17 10.52
CA VAL A 36 -4.31 4.31 10.29
C VAL A 36 -3.88 3.07 9.52
N SER A 37 -3.96 1.90 10.18
CA SER A 37 -3.68 0.61 9.55
C SER A 37 -4.64 0.31 8.40
N LEU A 38 -4.18 -0.42 7.38
CA LEU A 38 -5.03 -0.87 6.27
C LEU A 38 -5.93 -2.05 6.63
N SER A 39 -5.65 -2.80 7.70
CA SER A 39 -6.43 -3.98 8.04
C SER A 39 -7.85 -3.61 8.49
N LEU A 40 -8.87 -4.31 7.98
CA LEU A 40 -10.26 -4.11 8.38
C LEU A 40 -10.51 -4.51 9.84
N CYS A 41 -9.91 -5.60 10.31
CA CYS A 41 -10.19 -6.17 11.63
C CYS A 41 -9.65 -5.34 12.81
N THR A 42 -8.94 -4.25 12.51
CA THR A 42 -8.43 -3.29 13.50
C THR A 42 -9.40 -2.15 13.80
N LYS A 43 -10.59 -2.15 13.17
CA LYS A 43 -11.55 -1.05 13.26
C LYS A 43 -12.95 -1.55 13.60
N LEU A 44 -13.73 -0.67 14.24
CA LEU A 44 -15.14 -0.88 14.52
C LEU A 44 -15.98 -0.01 13.61
N TYR A 45 -16.95 -0.63 12.93
CA TYR A 45 -17.82 0.01 11.96
C TYR A 45 -19.28 -0.15 12.36
N ARG A 46 -20.09 0.90 12.11
CA ARG A 46 -21.54 0.78 12.22
C ARG A 46 -22.06 -0.16 11.12
N ARG A 47 -22.92 -1.10 11.48
CA ARG A 47 -23.49 -2.09 10.54
C ARG A 47 -24.10 -1.47 9.28
N ALA A 48 -24.79 -0.34 9.41
CA ALA A 48 -25.43 0.35 8.28
C ALA A 48 -24.45 0.76 7.16
N LEU A 49 -23.15 0.94 7.46
CA LEU A 49 -22.15 1.27 6.45
C LEU A 49 -21.93 0.12 5.44
N PHE A 50 -22.23 -1.12 5.82
CA PHE A 50 -22.10 -2.31 4.97
C PHE A 50 -23.31 -2.61 4.10
N GLU A 51 -24.34 -1.75 4.12
CA GLU A 51 -25.51 -1.97 3.28
C GLU A 51 -25.12 -2.10 1.80
N GLY A 52 -25.69 -3.13 1.15
CA GLY A 52 -25.39 -3.51 -0.22
C GLY A 52 -23.98 -4.05 -0.46
N LEU A 53 -23.21 -4.50 0.53
CA LEU A 53 -21.80 -4.95 0.38
C LEU A 53 -21.51 -5.74 -0.90
N SER A 54 -22.35 -6.73 -1.19
CA SER A 54 -22.20 -7.60 -2.35
C SER A 54 -22.31 -6.90 -3.71
N SER A 55 -22.91 -5.71 -3.79
CA SER A 55 -23.09 -4.97 -5.04
C SER A 55 -21.91 -4.07 -5.40
N TRP A 56 -21.11 -3.65 -4.41
CA TRP A 56 -20.02 -2.69 -4.62
C TRP A 56 -18.64 -3.24 -4.29
N MET A 57 -18.55 -4.42 -3.66
CA MET A 57 -17.27 -5.06 -3.36
C MET A 57 -16.94 -6.14 -4.39
N PRO A 58 -15.85 -5.99 -5.17
CA PRO A 58 -15.39 -7.03 -6.08
C PRO A 58 -14.95 -8.29 -5.33
N ARG A 59 -15.32 -9.47 -5.84
CA ARG A 59 -15.01 -10.78 -5.21
C ARG A 59 -13.75 -11.45 -5.76
N ASP A 60 -13.17 -10.88 -6.80
CA ASP A 60 -12.04 -11.41 -7.54
C ASP A 60 -10.70 -10.78 -7.12
N ILE A 61 -10.73 -9.79 -6.23
CA ILE A 61 -9.54 -9.16 -5.62
C ILE A 61 -9.12 -9.98 -4.41
N ARG A 62 -7.88 -10.47 -4.40
CA ARG A 62 -7.32 -11.31 -3.34
C ARG A 62 -6.39 -10.55 -2.39
N TYR A 63 -5.81 -9.43 -2.85
CA TYR A 63 -4.91 -8.61 -2.04
C TYR A 63 -5.35 -7.14 -2.04
N ASN A 64 -5.22 -6.48 -0.88
CA ASN A 64 -5.64 -5.10 -0.65
C ASN A 64 -7.15 -4.83 -0.85
N GLU A 65 -7.97 -5.87 -0.87
CA GLU A 65 -9.43 -5.79 -0.74
C GLU A 65 -9.83 -5.05 0.55
N ASP A 66 -9.07 -5.23 1.63
CA ASP A 66 -9.23 -4.48 2.88
C ASP A 66 -9.13 -2.97 2.66
N LEU A 67 -8.10 -2.50 1.95
CA LEU A 67 -7.93 -1.07 1.65
C LEU A 67 -9.13 -0.53 0.88
N LEU A 68 -9.61 -1.26 -0.12
CA LEU A 68 -10.77 -0.88 -0.92
C LEU A 68 -12.03 -0.76 -0.06
N MET A 69 -12.28 -1.75 0.79
CA MET A 69 -13.44 -1.77 1.67
C MET A 69 -13.34 -0.67 2.73
N ASN A 70 -12.18 -0.48 3.38
CA ASN A 70 -11.97 0.62 4.33
C ASN A 70 -12.29 1.96 3.65
N TYR A 71 -11.82 2.18 2.43
CA TYR A 71 -12.10 3.43 1.71
C TYR A 71 -13.60 3.63 1.50
N TYR A 72 -14.32 2.61 1.01
CA TYR A 72 -15.77 2.72 0.81
C TYR A 72 -16.56 2.93 2.10
N LEU A 73 -16.13 2.30 3.19
CA LEU A 73 -16.76 2.48 4.50
C LEU A 73 -16.49 3.87 5.06
N PHE A 74 -15.26 4.39 4.92
CA PHE A 74 -14.89 5.75 5.32
C PHE A 74 -15.62 6.79 4.47
N ASP A 75 -15.79 6.53 3.18
CA ASP A 75 -16.50 7.43 2.26
C ASP A 75 -17.99 7.56 2.61
N ARG A 76 -18.60 6.48 3.14
CA ARG A 76 -19.97 6.49 3.66
C ARG A 76 -20.09 7.04 5.08
N ALA A 77 -18.99 7.04 5.83
CA ALA A 77 -19.00 7.49 7.21
C ALA A 77 -18.97 9.02 7.28
N LYS A 78 -19.86 9.60 8.10
CA LYS A 78 -19.85 11.06 8.36
C LYS A 78 -18.68 11.49 9.24
N SER A 79 -18.27 10.61 10.15
CA SER A 79 -17.17 10.82 11.08
C SER A 79 -16.58 9.49 11.52
N ALA A 80 -15.34 9.55 12.01
CA ALA A 80 -14.63 8.45 12.63
C ALA A 80 -13.93 8.94 13.90
N VAL A 81 -13.56 8.00 14.78
CA VAL A 81 -12.69 8.25 15.93
C VAL A 81 -11.45 7.38 15.75
N PHE A 82 -10.29 8.01 15.82
CA PHE A 82 -9.01 7.33 15.84
C PHE A 82 -8.50 7.25 17.26
N GLU A 83 -8.13 6.05 17.67
CA GLU A 83 -7.46 5.78 18.93
C GLU A 83 -6.17 5.01 18.63
N GLY A 84 -5.03 5.62 18.96
CA GLY A 84 -3.69 5.10 18.72
C GLY A 84 -3.27 4.07 19.74
N ILE A 85 -4.15 3.10 20.03
CA ILE A 85 -3.88 1.96 20.88
C ILE A 85 -3.93 0.68 20.05
N CYS A 86 -3.02 -0.24 20.31
CA CYS A 86 -3.01 -1.57 19.70
C CYS A 86 -3.18 -2.63 20.79
N PRO A 87 -4.44 -2.97 21.16
CA PRO A 87 -4.70 -3.99 22.17
C PRO A 87 -4.43 -5.41 21.67
N TYR A 88 -4.31 -5.59 20.35
CA TYR A 88 -4.14 -6.90 19.72
C TYR A 88 -2.69 -7.39 19.70
N HIS A 89 -2.53 -8.71 19.81
CA HIS A 89 -1.29 -9.44 19.61
C HIS A 89 -1.36 -10.13 18.24
N TYR A 90 -0.52 -9.72 17.29
CA TYR A 90 -0.43 -10.32 15.97
C TYR A 90 0.62 -11.42 15.98
N LEU A 91 0.26 -12.61 15.50
CA LEU A 91 1.15 -13.75 15.36
C LEU A 91 1.55 -13.89 13.90
N LEU A 92 2.85 -13.79 13.59
CA LEU A 92 3.34 -14.13 12.26
C LEU A 92 3.51 -15.65 12.14
N ARG A 93 2.91 -16.24 11.11
CA ARG A 93 3.11 -17.66 10.77
C ARG A 93 3.75 -17.74 9.38
N GLY A 94 4.75 -18.61 9.24
CA GLY A 94 5.52 -18.75 7.98
C GLY A 94 4.71 -19.26 6.79
N ASP A 95 3.56 -19.90 7.05
CA ASP A 95 2.61 -20.40 6.05
C ASP A 95 1.47 -19.41 5.75
N SER A 96 1.46 -18.23 6.39
CA SER A 96 0.45 -17.20 6.16
C SER A 96 0.47 -16.68 4.73
N ALA A 97 -0.66 -16.15 4.26
CA ALA A 97 -0.77 -15.56 2.91
C ALA A 97 0.25 -14.45 2.66
N SER A 98 0.64 -13.71 3.72
CA SER A 98 1.65 -12.65 3.69
C SER A 98 3.08 -13.16 3.54
N CYS A 99 3.33 -14.44 3.82
CA CYS A 99 4.63 -15.10 3.70
C CYS A 99 4.77 -15.91 2.40
N LYS A 100 3.71 -15.98 1.58
CA LYS A 100 3.77 -16.61 0.26
C LYS A 100 4.58 -15.76 -0.72
N GLY A 101 5.23 -16.42 -1.69
CA GLY A 101 6.03 -15.75 -2.72
C GLY A 101 5.24 -14.80 -3.61
N ILE A 102 5.96 -14.05 -4.44
CA ILE A 102 5.37 -13.07 -5.37
C ILE A 102 4.52 -13.80 -6.43
N SER A 103 3.22 -13.50 -6.48
CA SER A 103 2.29 -13.96 -7.50
C SER A 103 1.75 -12.79 -8.33
N GLU A 104 1.05 -13.08 -9.44
CA GLU A 104 0.43 -12.02 -10.25
C GLU A 104 -0.57 -11.20 -9.42
N ALA A 105 -1.48 -11.87 -8.71
CA ALA A 105 -2.46 -11.22 -7.84
C ALA A 105 -1.78 -10.35 -6.76
N TYR A 106 -0.66 -10.83 -6.19
CA TYR A 106 0.10 -10.08 -5.18
C TYR A 106 0.60 -8.72 -5.70
N ILE A 107 0.99 -8.63 -6.99
CA ILE A 107 1.48 -7.40 -7.60
C ILE A 107 0.33 -6.53 -8.14
N PHE A 108 -0.60 -7.14 -8.87
CA PHE A 108 -1.56 -6.38 -9.68
C PHE A 108 -2.88 -6.08 -8.97
N ASP A 109 -3.30 -6.85 -7.96
CA ASP A 109 -4.48 -6.50 -7.17
C ASP A 109 -4.30 -5.18 -6.41
N PRO A 110 -3.15 -4.92 -5.73
CA PRO A 110 -2.85 -3.61 -5.15
C PRO A 110 -2.94 -2.43 -6.12
N ILE A 111 -2.54 -2.64 -7.37
CA ILE A 111 -2.58 -1.63 -8.43
C ILE A 111 -4.04 -1.42 -8.87
N ARG A 112 -4.77 -2.51 -9.09
CA ARG A 112 -6.19 -2.49 -9.46
C ARG A 112 -7.04 -1.80 -8.41
N VAL A 113 -6.85 -2.11 -7.13
CA VAL A 113 -7.51 -1.44 -6.00
C VAL A 113 -7.31 0.06 -6.09
N ARG A 114 -6.07 0.53 -6.26
CA ARG A 114 -5.79 1.98 -6.32
C ARG A 114 -6.37 2.65 -7.57
N ARG A 115 -6.50 1.94 -8.69
CA ARG A 115 -7.23 2.44 -9.87
C ARG A 115 -8.72 2.59 -9.59
N LEU A 116 -9.35 1.58 -8.97
CA LEU A 116 -10.75 1.67 -8.53
C LEU A 116 -10.98 2.83 -7.57
N LEU A 117 -10.02 3.08 -6.66
CA LEU A 117 -10.06 4.25 -5.78
C LEU A 117 -9.96 5.56 -6.58
N LEU A 118 -9.05 5.66 -7.54
CA LEU A 118 -8.89 6.85 -8.38
C LEU A 118 -10.14 7.15 -9.23
N GLU A 119 -10.81 6.10 -9.74
CA GLU A 119 -12.05 6.23 -10.52
C GLU A 119 -13.22 6.74 -9.67
N ARG A 120 -13.28 6.33 -8.40
CA ARG A 120 -14.43 6.59 -7.52
C ARG A 120 -14.24 7.76 -6.56
N CYS A 121 -13.01 8.18 -6.31
CA CYS A 121 -12.73 9.26 -5.38
C CYS A 121 -13.34 10.58 -5.82
N ALA A 122 -13.69 11.42 -4.83
CA ALA A 122 -14.13 12.77 -5.07
C ALA A 122 -13.06 13.60 -5.82
N PRO A 123 -13.44 14.61 -6.63
CA PRO A 123 -12.50 15.37 -7.46
C PRO A 123 -11.32 15.98 -6.70
N ASP A 124 -11.56 16.46 -5.47
CA ASP A 124 -10.57 17.04 -4.56
C ASP A 124 -9.57 16.02 -4.00
N MET A 125 -9.90 14.72 -4.08
CA MET A 125 -9.07 13.62 -3.59
C MET A 125 -8.29 12.91 -4.71
N LYS A 126 -8.49 13.29 -5.98
CA LYS A 126 -7.86 12.64 -7.14
C LYS A 126 -6.35 12.67 -7.09
N ASP A 127 -5.75 13.79 -6.74
CA ASP A 127 -4.29 13.93 -6.70
C ASP A 127 -3.67 13.02 -5.62
N MET A 128 -4.31 12.91 -4.47
CA MET A 128 -3.86 12.02 -3.41
C MET A 128 -4.03 10.54 -3.79
N CYS A 129 -5.17 10.16 -4.38
CA CYS A 129 -5.38 8.79 -4.86
C CYS A 129 -4.35 8.42 -5.95
N ARG A 130 -4.08 9.36 -6.85
CA ARG A 130 -3.07 9.19 -7.90
C ARG A 130 -1.66 9.11 -7.33
N GLN A 131 -1.34 9.92 -6.33
CA GLN A 131 -0.06 9.83 -5.62
C GLN A 131 0.10 8.45 -4.94
N ALA A 132 -0.96 7.92 -4.31
CA ALA A 132 -0.95 6.59 -3.72
C ALA A 132 -0.75 5.48 -4.77
N LEU A 133 -1.36 5.61 -5.96
CA LEU A 133 -1.12 4.73 -7.11
C LEU A 133 0.35 4.77 -7.56
N LEU A 134 0.91 5.96 -7.77
CA LEU A 134 2.29 6.14 -8.19
C LEU A 134 3.28 5.54 -7.18
N ARG A 135 3.07 5.77 -5.88
CA ARG A 135 3.88 5.17 -4.81
C ARG A 135 3.84 3.64 -4.86
N ASN A 136 2.68 3.06 -5.10
CA ASN A 136 2.53 1.61 -5.19
C ASN A 136 3.19 1.03 -6.44
N LEU A 137 3.08 1.70 -7.59
CA LEU A 137 3.78 1.29 -8.81
C LEU A 137 5.31 1.31 -8.62
N LEU A 138 5.85 2.37 -7.98
CA LEU A 138 7.27 2.45 -7.66
C LEU A 138 7.71 1.34 -6.72
N PHE A 139 6.94 1.09 -5.65
CA PHE A 139 7.23 0.03 -4.69
C PHE A 139 7.24 -1.35 -5.36
N ASN A 140 6.21 -1.67 -6.16
CA ASN A 140 6.13 -2.94 -6.89
C ASN A 140 7.29 -3.09 -7.87
N TYR A 141 7.63 -2.05 -8.65
CA TYR A 141 8.78 -2.11 -9.56
C TYR A 141 10.09 -2.37 -8.80
N ALA A 142 10.32 -1.63 -7.71
CA ALA A 142 11.52 -1.77 -6.88
C ALA A 142 11.63 -3.18 -6.30
N GLN A 143 10.56 -3.71 -5.71
CA GLN A 143 10.51 -5.06 -5.14
C GLN A 143 10.85 -6.13 -6.19
N LEU A 144 10.28 -6.02 -7.39
CA LEU A 144 10.52 -6.98 -8.46
C LEU A 144 11.95 -6.90 -9.02
N ASP A 145 12.54 -5.69 -9.11
CA ASP A 145 13.86 -5.50 -9.72
C ASP A 145 15.02 -5.96 -8.83
N VAL A 146 14.88 -5.81 -7.50
CA VAL A 146 15.86 -6.28 -6.51
C VAL A 146 15.69 -7.73 -6.09
N HIS A 147 14.58 -8.37 -6.48
CA HIS A 147 14.33 -9.75 -6.08
C HIS A 147 15.42 -10.70 -6.60
N PRO A 148 15.91 -11.68 -5.79
CA PRO A 148 16.94 -12.63 -6.22
C PRO A 148 16.60 -13.36 -7.53
N ARG A 149 15.31 -13.71 -7.67
CA ARG A 149 14.72 -14.34 -8.87
C ARG A 149 14.13 -13.34 -9.89
N ARG A 150 14.70 -12.14 -10.04
CA ARG A 150 14.20 -11.08 -10.95
C ARG A 150 13.97 -11.51 -12.41
N GLY A 151 14.66 -12.55 -12.87
CA GLY A 151 14.49 -13.13 -14.20
C GLY A 151 13.11 -13.71 -14.40
N GLU A 152 12.57 -14.40 -13.38
CA GLU A 152 11.23 -15.00 -13.37
C GLU A 152 10.13 -13.93 -13.44
N TYR A 153 10.42 -12.71 -12.97
CA TYR A 153 9.46 -11.60 -12.94
C TYR A 153 9.68 -10.54 -14.03
N ALA A 154 10.39 -10.86 -15.12
CA ALA A 154 10.64 -9.91 -16.20
C ALA A 154 9.35 -9.35 -16.82
N GLU A 155 8.35 -10.21 -17.00
CA GLU A 155 7.02 -9.88 -17.55
C GLU A 155 6.27 -8.89 -16.63
N PHE A 156 6.25 -9.18 -15.32
CA PHE A 156 5.62 -8.30 -14.32
C PHE A 156 6.33 -6.93 -14.24
N ARG A 157 7.67 -6.92 -14.25
CA ARG A 157 8.45 -5.67 -14.27
C ARG A 157 8.14 -4.83 -15.50
N HIS A 158 8.05 -5.48 -16.67
CA HIS A 158 7.71 -4.80 -17.90
C HIS A 158 6.32 -4.15 -17.80
N ARG A 159 5.30 -4.91 -17.37
CA ARG A 159 3.93 -4.41 -17.19
C ARG A 159 3.85 -3.24 -16.21
N VAL A 160 4.48 -3.34 -15.04
CA VAL A 160 4.51 -2.24 -14.05
C VAL A 160 5.22 -1.00 -14.62
N ARG A 161 6.30 -1.17 -15.38
CA ARG A 161 6.99 -0.07 -16.07
C ARG A 161 6.09 0.62 -17.11
N GLN A 162 5.33 -0.14 -17.89
CA GLN A 162 4.38 0.44 -18.85
C GLN A 162 3.30 1.25 -18.13
N MET A 163 2.81 0.77 -16.99
CA MET A 163 1.85 1.52 -16.16
C MET A 163 2.47 2.82 -15.61
N LEU A 164 3.74 2.81 -15.19
CA LEU A 164 4.45 4.04 -14.80
C LEU A 164 4.63 5.01 -15.96
N LEU A 165 4.96 4.51 -17.15
CA LEU A 165 5.10 5.33 -18.36
C LEU A 165 3.79 6.01 -18.74
N ALA A 166 2.65 5.32 -18.59
CA ALA A 166 1.33 5.88 -18.84
C ALA A 166 0.98 7.05 -17.89
N GLU A 167 1.47 7.01 -16.65
CA GLU A 167 1.21 8.03 -15.63
C GLU A 167 2.26 9.16 -15.59
N LYS A 168 3.19 9.20 -16.56
CA LYS A 168 4.35 10.10 -16.57
C LYS A 168 4.02 11.59 -16.41
N SER A 169 2.91 12.06 -17.01
CA SER A 169 2.47 13.45 -16.89
C SER A 169 2.14 13.87 -15.46
N THR A 170 1.93 12.91 -14.56
CA THR A 170 1.47 13.13 -13.18
C THR A 170 2.59 12.97 -12.15
N PHE A 171 3.84 12.79 -12.60
CA PHE A 171 5.01 12.64 -11.72
C PHE A 171 5.30 13.89 -10.87
N SER A 172 4.68 15.03 -11.18
CA SER A 172 4.70 16.23 -10.32
C SER A 172 4.09 15.98 -8.94
N LEU A 173 3.19 14.99 -8.80
CA LEU A 173 2.56 14.61 -7.54
C LEU A 173 3.48 13.80 -6.60
N LEU A 174 4.61 13.30 -7.12
CA LEU A 174 5.58 12.55 -6.33
C LEU A 174 6.52 13.50 -5.56
N SER A 175 7.03 13.02 -4.42
CA SER A 175 8.13 13.69 -3.74
C SER A 175 9.36 13.79 -4.65
N PRO A 176 10.28 14.76 -4.45
CA PRO A 176 11.45 14.94 -5.31
C PRO A 176 12.26 13.65 -5.49
N ARG A 177 12.48 12.90 -4.40
CA ARG A 177 13.15 11.59 -4.42
C ARG A 177 12.41 10.59 -5.31
N ASN A 178 11.11 10.40 -5.08
CA ASN A 178 10.33 9.42 -5.83
C ASN A 178 10.19 9.80 -7.31
N ARG A 179 10.14 11.10 -7.61
CA ARG A 179 10.14 11.60 -8.99
C ARG A 179 11.43 11.25 -9.72
N ILE A 180 12.59 11.35 -9.07
CA ILE A 180 13.87 10.92 -9.65
C ILE A 180 13.83 9.41 -9.93
N LEU A 181 13.41 8.59 -8.96
CA LEU A 181 13.30 7.14 -9.12
C LEU A 181 12.35 6.77 -10.27
N ALA A 182 11.18 7.40 -10.36
CA ALA A 182 10.22 7.19 -11.43
C ALA A 182 10.82 7.49 -12.81
N ASN A 183 11.53 8.62 -12.94
CA ASN A 183 12.20 8.98 -14.18
C ASN A 183 13.33 7.99 -14.53
N MET A 184 14.12 7.52 -13.55
CA MET A 184 15.13 6.49 -13.78
C MET A 184 14.50 5.21 -14.33
N ILE A 185 13.40 4.74 -13.73
CA ILE A 185 12.67 3.54 -14.20
C ILE A 185 12.15 3.73 -15.65
N CYS A 186 11.65 4.92 -15.97
CA CYS A 186 11.10 5.19 -17.31
C CYS A 186 12.20 5.30 -18.39
N TYR A 187 13.26 6.09 -18.16
CA TYR A 187 14.26 6.40 -19.18
C TYR A 187 15.49 5.51 -19.17
N ALA A 188 15.95 5.09 -18.00
CA ALA A 188 17.20 4.34 -17.83
C ALA A 188 17.06 3.28 -16.72
N PRO A 189 16.31 2.18 -16.95
CA PRO A 189 16.09 1.15 -15.92
C PRO A 189 17.36 0.58 -15.28
N TRP A 190 18.46 0.56 -16.04
CA TRP A 190 19.76 0.10 -15.56
C TRP A 190 20.34 1.01 -14.47
N SER A 191 20.09 2.32 -14.52
CA SER A 191 20.60 3.26 -13.52
C SER A 191 19.83 3.15 -12.21
N PHE A 192 18.51 2.92 -12.30
CA PHE A 192 17.67 2.59 -11.14
C PHE A 192 18.23 1.35 -10.42
N ARG A 193 18.54 0.28 -11.16
CA ARG A 193 19.07 -0.96 -10.59
C ARG A 193 20.36 -0.72 -9.81
N LEU A 194 21.30 0.04 -10.37
CA LEU A 194 22.57 0.32 -9.71
C LEU A 194 22.36 1.15 -8.44
N ALA A 195 21.60 2.24 -8.53
CA ALA A 195 21.36 3.13 -7.39
C ALA A 195 20.58 2.44 -6.27
N TYR A 196 19.47 1.77 -6.62
CA TYR A 196 18.60 1.13 -5.64
C TYR A 196 19.19 -0.20 -5.12
N GLY A 197 19.92 -0.94 -5.95
CA GLY A 197 20.68 -2.11 -5.53
C GLY A 197 21.78 -1.78 -4.52
N ALA A 198 22.52 -0.68 -4.74
CA ALA A 198 23.52 -0.20 -3.78
C ALA A 198 22.85 0.25 -2.46
N TYR A 199 21.73 0.97 -2.52
CA TYR A 199 20.95 1.33 -1.34
C TYR A 199 20.52 0.10 -0.54
N VAL A 200 19.98 -0.93 -1.19
CA VAL A 200 19.59 -2.17 -0.54
C VAL A 200 20.81 -2.89 0.08
N ALA A 201 21.90 -3.02 -0.66
CA ALA A 201 23.10 -3.71 -0.17
C ALA A 201 23.76 -3.01 1.04
N LEU A 202 23.71 -1.68 1.09
CA LEU A 202 24.28 -0.88 2.18
C LEU A 202 23.37 -0.84 3.41
N PHE A 203 22.05 -0.73 3.24
CA PHE A 203 21.13 -0.46 4.35
C PHE A 203 20.26 -1.65 4.79
N GLN A 204 20.12 -2.73 4.02
CA GLN A 204 19.46 -3.96 4.52
C GLN A 204 20.41 -4.87 5.30
N ARG A 205 21.73 -4.74 5.14
CA ARG A 205 22.72 -5.52 5.92
C ARG A 205 22.77 -5.13 7.39
N GLU A 206 22.33 -3.92 7.75
CA GLU A 206 22.29 -3.45 9.14
C GLU A 206 21.11 -4.04 9.96
N GLN A 207 20.14 -4.72 9.33
CA GLN A 207 18.99 -5.32 10.03
C GLN A 207 19.07 -6.87 10.15
N GLN A 208 20.20 -7.47 9.79
CA GLN A 208 20.41 -8.93 9.87
C GLN A 208 21.50 -9.35 10.88
N HIS A 209 21.94 -8.44 11.76
CA HIS A 209 22.89 -8.73 12.83
C HIS A 209 22.31 -8.36 14.20
#